data_AF-A0A314LGA9-F1
#
_entry.id   AF-A0A314LGA9-F1
#
_cell.length_a   1.000
_cell.length_b   1.000
_cell.length_c   1.000
_cell.angle_alpha   90.00
_cell.angle_beta   90.00
_cell.angle_gamma   90.00
#
_symmetry.space_group_name_H-M   'P 1'
#
loop_
_entity.id
_entity.type
_entity.pdbx_description
1 polymer ?
#
loop_
_entity_poly.entity_id
_entity_poly.type
_entity_poly.pdbx_seq_one_letter_code
_entity_poly.pdbx_strand_id
1 'polypeptide(L)'
;VAEQWHWIMAVMSFKDRCIYVYDSMRGGAAHQDKVHKTMAKYSVLLPHFFVHTHFYLNKKDINWRTGVYKSKDLITPFYVKLVEGLPQQVEADCGVFAASFAEYFIEGKTPPKKFHAYVHRRRFGALLWDYARKK
;
A
#
# COMPACT_ATOMS: atom_id res chain seq x y z
N VAL A 1 -26.77 -4.70 -5.70
CA VAL A 1 -25.76 -3.84 -5.04
C VAL A 1 -24.66 -3.63 -6.06
N ALA A 2 -24.43 -2.40 -6.52
CA ALA A 2 -23.37 -2.14 -7.50
C ALA A 2 -22.01 -2.49 -6.88
N GLU A 3 -21.18 -3.24 -7.61
CA GLU A 3 -19.80 -3.47 -7.22
C GLU A 3 -19.06 -2.12 -7.23
N GLN A 4 -18.74 -1.60 -6.05
CA GLN A 4 -17.93 -0.41 -5.94
C GLN A 4 -16.46 -0.82 -6.05
N TRP A 5 -15.90 -0.64 -7.24
CA TRP A 5 -14.48 -0.78 -7.50
C TRP A 5 -13.73 0.28 -6.69
N HIS A 6 -12.77 -0.16 -5.88
CA HIS A 6 -12.04 0.70 -4.96
C HIS A 6 -10.55 0.40 -5.00
N TRP A 7 -9.75 1.44 -5.17
CA TRP A 7 -8.30 1.35 -5.17
C TRP A 7 -7.75 1.65 -3.78
N ILE A 8 -6.84 0.79 -3.31
CA ILE A 8 -6.03 0.98 -2.11
C ILE A 8 -4.55 0.92 -2.50
N MET A 9 -3.68 1.53 -1.70
CA MET A 9 -2.24 1.35 -1.83
C MET A 9 -1.73 0.49 -0.67
N ALA A 10 -0.88 -0.49 -0.97
CA ALA A 10 -0.20 -1.29 0.05
C ALA A 10 1.31 -1.10 -0.04
N VAL A 11 1.97 -0.88 1.11
CA VAL A 11 3.42 -0.80 1.23
C VAL A 11 3.90 -1.95 2.09
N MET A 12 4.67 -2.86 1.51
CA MET A 12 5.33 -3.91 2.25
C MET A 12 6.68 -3.43 2.77
N SER A 13 6.80 -3.35 4.10
CA SER A 13 8.06 -3.12 4.79
C SER A 13 8.67 -4.44 5.20
N PHE A 14 9.83 -4.78 4.61
CA PHE A 14 10.65 -5.87 5.12
C PHE A 14 11.23 -5.49 6.49
N LYS A 15 11.68 -4.25 6.69
CA LYS A 15 12.21 -3.79 7.99
C LYS A 15 11.27 -4.10 9.16
N ASP A 16 9.98 -3.83 8.99
CA ASP A 16 8.97 -3.99 10.04
C ASP A 16 8.19 -5.32 9.93
N ARG A 17 8.48 -6.12 8.90
CA ARG A 17 7.71 -7.32 8.52
C ARG A 17 6.19 -7.05 8.50
N CYS A 18 5.79 -5.94 7.88
CA CYS A 18 4.41 -5.47 7.86
C CYS A 18 3.99 -4.97 6.47
N ILE A 19 2.73 -5.21 6.10
CA ILE A 19 2.04 -4.60 4.96
C ILE A 19 1.17 -3.47 5.52
N TYR A 20 1.58 -2.24 5.24
CA TYR A 20 0.83 -1.03 5.56
C TYR A 20 -0.17 -0.74 4.45
N VAL A 21 -1.44 -0.61 4.79
CA VAL A 21 -2.54 -0.42 3.85
C VAL A 21 -3.06 1.00 3.97
N TYR A 22 -2.98 1.74 2.88
CA TYR A 22 -3.44 3.11 2.76
C TYR A 22 -4.75 3.13 1.98
N ASP A 23 -5.81 3.52 2.67
CA ASP A 23 -7.17 3.48 2.18
C ASP A 23 -7.83 4.84 2.38
N SER A 24 -8.26 5.46 1.28
CA SER A 24 -8.93 6.75 1.29
C SER A 24 -10.44 6.66 1.51
N MET A 25 -11.05 5.47 1.45
CA MET A 25 -12.50 5.33 1.53
C MET A 25 -13.01 5.62 2.94
N ARG A 26 -14.05 6.45 3.02
CA ARG A 26 -14.80 6.69 4.26
C ARG A 26 -15.84 5.59 4.49
N GLY A 27 -15.39 4.36 4.67
CA GLY A 27 -16.27 3.18 4.74
C GLY A 27 -16.55 2.63 6.15
N GLY A 28 -15.93 3.22 7.18
CA GLY A 28 -16.08 2.77 8.57
C GLY A 28 -15.56 1.34 8.83
N ALA A 29 -15.94 0.76 9.98
CA ALA A 29 -15.40 -0.51 10.45
C ALA A 29 -15.68 -1.70 9.51
N ALA A 30 -16.88 -1.77 8.92
CA ALA A 30 -17.25 -2.85 8.01
C ALA A 30 -16.39 -2.85 6.73
N HIS A 31 -16.08 -1.67 6.20
CA HIS A 31 -15.17 -1.54 5.07
C HIS A 31 -13.74 -1.91 5.45
N GLN A 32 -13.26 -1.40 6.58
CA GLN A 32 -11.92 -1.71 7.08
C GLN A 32 -11.73 -3.21 7.31
N ASP A 33 -12.72 -3.91 7.86
CA ASP A 33 -12.71 -5.36 8.00
C ASP A 33 -12.63 -6.08 6.63
N LYS A 34 -13.39 -5.61 5.64
CA LYS A 34 -13.33 -6.17 4.27
C LYS A 34 -11.95 -5.96 3.62
N VAL A 35 -11.36 -4.78 3.77
CA VAL A 35 -10.01 -4.46 3.28
C VAL A 35 -8.98 -5.33 4.00
N HIS A 36 -9.07 -5.42 5.33
CA HIS A 36 -8.18 -6.24 6.13
C HIS A 36 -8.25 -7.72 5.74
N LYS A 37 -9.44 -8.29 5.60
CA LYS A 37 -9.64 -9.68 5.15
C LYS A 37 -9.05 -9.93 3.76
N THR A 38 -9.16 -8.96 2.86
CA THR A 38 -8.53 -9.03 1.53
C THR A 38 -7.01 -9.05 1.66
N MET A 39 -6.43 -8.13 2.44
CA MET A 39 -4.99 -7.99 2.60
C MET A 39 -4.34 -9.11 3.42
N ALA A 40 -5.08 -9.73 4.34
CA ALA A 40 -4.64 -10.91 5.08
C ALA A 40 -4.34 -12.10 4.15
N LYS A 41 -5.07 -12.24 3.03
CA LYS A 41 -4.76 -13.28 2.03
C LYS A 41 -3.41 -13.03 1.38
N TYR A 42 -3.11 -11.77 1.03
CA TYR A 42 -1.81 -11.38 0.47
C TYR A 42 -0.67 -11.53 1.48
N SER A 43 -0.92 -11.27 2.76
CA SER A 43 0.10 -11.42 3.80
C SER A 43 0.56 -12.85 4.00
N VAL A 44 -0.29 -13.83 3.67
CA VAL A 44 0.04 -15.27 3.62
C VAL A 44 0.69 -15.64 2.28
N LEU A 45 0.13 -15.18 1.16
CA LEU A 45 0.58 -15.56 -0.18
C LEU A 45 2.00 -15.06 -0.50
N LEU A 46 2.31 -13.81 -0.14
CA LEU A 46 3.58 -13.17 -0.53
C LEU A 46 4.82 -13.87 0.07
N PRO A 47 4.88 -14.24 1.36
CA PRO A 47 5.97 -15.06 1.89
C PRO A 47 6.24 -16.34 1.09
N HIS A 48 5.19 -17.07 0.71
CA HIS A 48 5.31 -18.30 -0.08
C HIS A 48 5.90 -17.99 -1.46
N PHE A 49 5.38 -16.95 -2.12
CA PHE A 49 5.90 -16.48 -3.39
C PHE A 49 7.40 -16.10 -3.29
N PHE A 50 7.82 -15.41 -2.23
CA PHE A 50 9.23 -15.05 -2.02
C PHE A 50 10.14 -16.26 -1.79
N VAL A 51 9.67 -17.29 -1.09
CA VAL A 51 10.43 -18.54 -0.95
C VAL A 51 10.56 -19.24 -2.30
N HIS A 52 9.47 -19.38 -3.05
CA HIS A 52 9.48 -20.05 -4.36
C HIS A 52 10.33 -19.31 -5.41
N THR A 53 10.40 -17.99 -5.34
CA THR A 53 11.25 -17.18 -6.23
C THR A 53 12.68 -17.03 -5.73
N HIS A 54 13.05 -17.74 -4.65
CA HIS A 54 14.36 -17.64 -4.00
C HIS A 54 14.75 -16.21 -3.59
N PHE A 55 13.77 -15.33 -3.40
CA PHE A 55 13.95 -13.90 -3.12
C PHE A 55 14.88 -13.66 -1.92
N TYR A 56 14.70 -14.44 -0.85
CA TYR A 56 15.46 -14.28 0.39
C TYR A 56 16.95 -14.64 0.25
N LEU A 57 17.36 -15.43 -0.76
CA LEU A 57 18.78 -15.77 -0.96
C LEU A 57 19.63 -14.52 -1.26
N ASN A 58 19.02 -13.52 -1.90
CA ASN A 58 19.69 -12.29 -2.29
C ASN A 58 19.49 -11.14 -1.28
N LYS A 59 18.76 -11.37 -0.19
CA LYS A 59 18.43 -10.36 0.84
C LYS A 59 19.27 -10.52 2.10
N LYS A 60 20.50 -9.99 2.03
CA LYS A 60 21.47 -10.01 3.15
C LYS A 60 21.16 -8.98 4.25
N ASP A 61 20.27 -8.03 3.97
CA ASP A 61 19.84 -6.95 4.83
C ASP A 61 18.73 -7.37 5.84
N ILE A 62 18.16 -8.56 5.69
CA ILE A 62 17.18 -9.12 6.64
C ILE A 62 17.92 -9.89 7.75
N ASN A 63 17.79 -9.43 8.99
CA ASN A 63 18.36 -10.11 10.14
C ASN A 63 17.37 -11.12 10.75
N TRP A 64 17.58 -12.40 10.45
CA TRP A 64 16.73 -13.51 10.94
C TRP A 64 16.90 -13.87 12.42
N ARG A 65 17.93 -13.33 13.09
CA ARG A 65 18.29 -13.72 14.46
C ARG A 65 17.68 -12.80 15.53
N THR A 66 17.22 -11.62 15.16
CA THR A 66 16.76 -10.58 16.10
C THR A 66 15.54 -9.81 15.59
N GLY A 67 14.92 -9.01 16.46
CA GLY A 67 13.82 -8.11 16.07
C GLY A 67 12.57 -8.85 15.57
N VAL A 68 11.89 -8.27 14.59
CA VAL A 68 10.59 -8.76 14.06
C VAL A 68 10.69 -10.07 13.28
N TYR A 69 11.90 -10.52 12.93
CA TYR A 69 12.14 -11.80 12.24
C TYR A 69 12.56 -12.94 13.17
N LYS A 70 12.90 -12.65 14.43
CA LYS A 70 13.33 -13.67 15.38
C LYS A 70 12.26 -14.75 15.54
N SER A 71 12.66 -16.01 15.43
CA SER A 71 11.78 -17.18 15.57
C SER A 71 10.63 -17.25 14.57
N LYS A 72 10.76 -16.58 13.41
CA LYS A 72 9.77 -16.64 12.34
C LYS A 72 10.33 -17.42 11.16
N ASP A 73 9.50 -18.30 10.61
CA ASP A 73 9.84 -19.01 9.38
C ASP A 73 9.78 -18.07 8.17
N LEU A 74 10.40 -18.51 7.07
CA LEU A 74 10.40 -17.78 5.80
C LEU A 74 8.98 -17.56 5.24
N ILE A 75 8.05 -18.48 5.57
CA ILE A 75 6.65 -18.43 5.13
C ILE A 75 5.71 -17.81 6.16
N THR A 76 6.20 -17.43 7.35
CA THR A 76 5.31 -16.83 8.36
C THR A 76 4.69 -15.54 7.81
N PRO A 77 3.36 -15.36 7.89
CA PRO A 77 2.67 -14.22 7.30
C PRO A 77 3.20 -12.87 7.76
N PHE A 78 3.12 -11.86 6.89
CA PHE A 78 3.35 -10.47 7.28
C PHE A 78 2.20 -9.97 8.15
N TYR A 79 2.49 -9.05 9.07
CA TYR A 79 1.44 -8.28 9.74
C TYR A 79 0.74 -7.40 8.71
N VAL A 80 -0.57 -7.18 8.87
CA VAL A 80 -1.32 -6.23 8.06
C VAL A 80 -1.75 -5.09 8.97
N LYS A 81 -1.46 -3.86 8.57
CA LYS A 81 -1.84 -2.66 9.32
C LYS A 81 -2.55 -1.66 8.42
N LEU A 82 -3.80 -1.35 8.74
CA LEU A 82 -4.51 -0.22 8.16
C LEU A 82 -3.91 1.08 8.72
N VAL A 83 -3.55 2.00 7.84
CA VAL A 83 -2.98 3.30 8.22
C VAL A 83 -4.13 4.25 8.56
N GLU A 84 -4.10 4.79 9.77
CA GLU A 84 -5.10 5.73 10.28
C GLU A 84 -4.70 7.19 10.03
N GLY A 85 -5.65 8.11 10.18
CA GLY A 85 -5.40 9.55 10.08
C GLY A 85 -5.13 10.05 8.66
N LEU A 86 -5.42 9.24 7.64
CA LEU A 86 -5.30 9.59 6.24
C LEU A 86 -6.38 10.59 5.81
N PRO A 87 -6.08 11.46 4.81
CA PRO A 87 -7.13 12.22 4.16
C PRO A 87 -8.12 11.26 3.49
N GLN A 88 -9.42 11.55 3.64
CA GLN A 88 -10.50 10.70 3.12
C GLN A 88 -11.08 11.29 1.84
N GLN A 89 -11.42 10.42 0.89
CA GLN A 89 -12.10 10.82 -0.34
C GLN A 89 -13.56 11.16 -0.07
N VAL A 90 -14.11 12.08 -0.88
CA VAL A 90 -15.55 12.42 -0.90
C VAL A 90 -16.20 11.90 -2.17
N GLU A 91 -15.50 12.02 -3.30
CA GLU A 91 -15.94 11.55 -4.62
C GLU A 91 -15.26 10.22 -5.01
N ALA A 92 -15.39 9.82 -6.28
CA ALA A 92 -14.76 8.63 -6.85
C ALA A 92 -13.25 8.83 -7.14
N ASP A 93 -12.49 9.25 -6.12
CA ASP A 93 -11.09 9.67 -6.24
C ASP A 93 -10.06 8.63 -5.77
N CYS A 94 -10.47 7.42 -5.39
CA CYS A 94 -9.60 6.39 -4.80
C CYS A 94 -8.31 6.15 -5.60
N GLY A 95 -8.36 6.16 -6.93
CA GLY A 95 -7.17 6.03 -7.78
C GLY A 95 -6.20 7.21 -7.67
N VAL A 96 -6.72 8.45 -7.57
CA VAL A 96 -5.89 9.66 -7.38
C VAL A 96 -5.24 9.64 -6.00
N PHE A 97 -5.96 9.20 -4.97
CA PHE A 97 -5.41 9.00 -3.63
C PHE A 97 -4.32 7.94 -3.63
N ALA A 98 -4.56 6.75 -4.19
CA ALA A 98 -3.58 5.68 -4.27
C ALA A 98 -2.29 6.11 -4.99
N ALA A 99 -2.43 6.77 -6.15
CA ALA A 99 -1.28 7.30 -6.90
C ALA A 99 -0.52 8.37 -6.12
N SER A 100 -1.23 9.26 -5.41
CA SER A 100 -0.58 10.32 -4.63
C SER A 100 0.09 9.77 -3.38
N PHE A 101 -0.51 8.79 -2.70
CA PHE A 101 0.16 8.11 -1.58
C PHE A 101 1.46 7.44 -2.03
N ALA A 102 1.48 6.85 -3.23
CA ALA A 102 2.69 6.27 -3.80
C ALA A 102 3.75 7.33 -4.07
N GLU A 103 3.38 8.47 -4.65
CA GLU A 103 4.28 9.61 -4.86
C GLU A 103 4.87 10.12 -3.53
N TYR A 104 4.04 10.37 -2.52
CA TYR A 104 4.51 10.82 -1.21
C TYR A 104 5.49 9.81 -0.60
N PHE A 105 5.18 8.52 -0.66
CA PHE A 105 6.06 7.47 -0.14
C PHE A 105 7.41 7.43 -0.86
N ILE A 106 7.42 7.50 -2.20
CA ILE A 106 8.64 7.53 -3.02
C ILE A 106 9.50 8.75 -2.68
N GLU A 107 8.87 9.90 -2.43
CA GLU A 107 9.55 11.14 -2.03
C GLU A 107 9.95 11.18 -0.54
N GLY A 108 9.65 10.13 0.24
CA GLY A 108 9.91 10.10 1.69
C GLY A 108 9.04 11.09 2.49
N LYS A 109 7.91 11.51 1.94
CA LYS A 109 6.96 12.47 2.54
C LYS A 109 5.76 11.75 3.14
N THR A 110 5.14 12.38 4.14
CA THR A 110 3.86 11.93 4.69
C THR A 110 2.71 12.55 3.91
N PRO A 111 1.64 11.79 3.58
CA PRO A 111 0.44 12.37 2.99
C PRO A 111 -0.12 13.53 3.84
N PRO A 112 -0.50 14.66 3.22
CA PRO A 112 -1.02 15.80 3.96
C PRO A 112 -2.39 15.50 4.54
N LYS A 113 -2.72 16.11 5.70
CA LYS A 113 -4.06 16.01 6.30
C LYS A 113 -5.15 16.61 5.40
N LYS A 114 -4.81 17.64 4.64
CA LYS A 114 -5.68 18.25 3.62
C LYS A 114 -5.22 17.77 2.25
N PHE A 115 -6.10 17.07 1.54
CA PHE A 115 -5.81 16.51 0.23
C PHE A 115 -6.84 17.00 -0.79
N HIS A 116 -6.37 17.64 -1.85
CA HIS A 116 -7.22 18.17 -2.92
C HIS A 116 -7.07 17.31 -4.17
N ALA A 117 -7.91 16.27 -4.28
CA ALA A 117 -7.84 15.30 -5.38
C ALA A 117 -7.90 15.96 -6.77
N TYR A 118 -8.69 17.03 -6.92
CA TYR A 118 -8.75 17.81 -8.16
C TYR A 118 -7.39 18.35 -8.63
N VAL A 119 -6.58 18.89 -7.70
CA VAL A 119 -5.26 19.45 -8.01
C VAL A 119 -4.31 18.33 -8.46
N HIS A 120 -4.31 17.20 -7.75
CA HIS A 120 -3.53 16.03 -8.11
C HIS A 120 -3.97 15.45 -9.46
N ARG A 121 -5.27 15.35 -9.72
CA ARG A 121 -5.83 14.86 -10.99
C ARG A 121 -5.36 15.71 -12.18
N ARG A 122 -5.42 17.05 -12.05
CA ARG A 122 -4.91 17.97 -13.10
C ARG A 122 -3.41 17.82 -13.31
N ARG A 123 -2.63 17.74 -12.23
CA ARG A 123 -1.18 17.56 -12.32
C ARG A 123 -0.82 16.24 -12.98
N PHE A 124 -1.43 15.13 -12.56
CA PHE A 124 -1.21 13.82 -13.18
C PHE A 124 -1.61 13.82 -14.66
N GLY A 125 -2.73 14.44 -15.03
CA GLY A 125 -3.11 14.58 -16.44
C GLY A 125 -2.06 15.33 -17.27
N ALA A 126 -1.54 16.45 -16.75
CA ALA A 126 -0.49 17.23 -17.42
C ALA A 126 0.83 16.44 -17.54
N LEU A 127 1.25 15.75 -16.46
CA LEU A 127 2.46 14.93 -16.45
C LEU A 127 2.37 13.76 -17.43
N LEU A 128 1.24 13.04 -17.46
CA LEU A 128 1.03 11.92 -18.38
C LEU A 128 1.11 12.39 -19.84
N TRP A 129 0.49 13.54 -20.15
CA TRP A 129 0.58 14.14 -21.49
C TRP A 129 2.00 14.54 -21.86
N ASP A 130 2.72 15.23 -20.97
CA ASP A 130 4.10 15.65 -21.19
C ASP A 130 5.04 14.44 -21.42
N TYR A 131 4.93 13.40 -20.59
CA TYR A 131 5.70 12.17 -20.77
C TYR A 131 5.37 11.44 -22.07
N ALA A 132 4.10 11.43 -22.48
CA ALA A 132 3.70 10.85 -23.77
C ALA A 132 4.29 11.60 -24.96
N ARG A 133 4.49 12.92 -24.84
CA ARG A 133 5.09 13.78 -25.87
C ARG A 133 6.61 13.78 -25.92
N LYS A 134 7.27 13.31 -24.86
CA LYS A 134 8.73 13.20 -24.76
C LYS A 134 9.26 11.88 -25.33
N LYS A 135 8.39 11.08 -25.97
CA LYS A 135 8.78 9.93 -26.78
C LYS A 135 9.15 10.34 -28.19
#